data_AF-A0A7V9J770-F1
#
_entry.id   AF-A0A7V9J770-F1
#
_cell.length_a   1.000
_cell.length_b   1.000
_cell.length_c   1.000
_cell.angle_alpha   90.00
_cell.angle_beta   90.00
_cell.angle_gamma   90.00
#
_symmetry.space_group_name_H-M   'P 1'
#
loop_
_entity.id
_entity.type
_entity.pdbx_description
1 polymer ?
#
loop_
_entity_poly.entity_id
_entity_poly.type
_entity_poly.pdbx_seq_one_letter_code
_entity_poly.pdbx_strand_id
1 'polypeptide(L)'
;MPGLPARGKAARELGLPARGPAVRDLGLPLPPQRMPAWRRGALLKRWRYVGIYTPELLLCVGRARIGPFPRYWWAVAEPDGALHQGSSIRREGVTLDGPTVRVEAPGVRIELELEDSVAVETISPAGGRGNYAWTSKRAGVQVRGSVRAGGREHRIDGPHGFVDDSAGYHARHTVWRWSAGLGQTEDGRRVGWNVVTGIHDASEAGERTLWLDGRPRELGAVEFAPDLSRVSFSEGGALEFTEWSARAERTNLLFLRSAYRQPFGTFSGELPGGLRLGEGFGVMEEHDVWW
;
A
#
# COMPACT_ATOMS: atom_id res chain seq x y z
N MET A 1 -28.86 -28.64 -2.29
CA MET A 1 -27.45 -28.29 -2.57
C MET A 1 -26.75 -27.88 -1.28
N PRO A 2 -26.14 -28.79 -0.49
CA PRO A 2 -25.41 -28.40 0.70
C PRO A 2 -23.89 -28.41 0.43
N GLY A 3 -23.17 -27.33 0.80
CA GLY A 3 -21.70 -27.40 0.88
C GLY A 3 -20.86 -26.17 0.54
N LEU A 4 -21.09 -25.00 1.16
CA LEU A 4 -20.05 -23.96 1.30
C LEU A 4 -19.46 -23.79 2.73
N PRO A 5 -19.22 -24.85 3.55
CA PRO A 5 -18.53 -24.69 4.84
C PRO A 5 -16.99 -24.64 4.73
N ALA A 6 -16.41 -24.97 3.58
CA ALA A 6 -14.96 -25.19 3.45
C ALA A 6 -14.09 -23.92 3.51
N ARG A 7 -14.64 -22.74 3.15
CA ARG A 7 -13.88 -21.48 3.21
C ARG A 7 -13.63 -21.00 4.65
N GLY A 8 -14.62 -21.18 5.53
CA GLY A 8 -14.53 -20.78 6.94
C GLY A 8 -13.72 -21.74 7.81
N LYS A 9 -13.86 -23.06 7.61
CA LYS A 9 -13.18 -24.07 8.45
C LYS A 9 -11.65 -23.96 8.36
N ALA A 10 -11.10 -23.90 7.15
CA ALA A 10 -9.66 -23.82 6.95
C ALA A 10 -9.05 -22.49 7.41
N ALA A 11 -9.81 -21.39 7.41
CA ALA A 11 -9.37 -20.12 7.96
C ALA A 11 -9.36 -20.14 9.50
N ARG A 12 -10.40 -20.72 10.11
CA ARG A 12 -10.51 -20.90 11.57
C ARG A 12 -9.42 -21.82 12.12
N GLU A 13 -9.10 -22.90 11.43
CA GLU A 13 -7.97 -23.78 11.78
C GLU A 13 -6.61 -23.07 11.77
N LEU A 14 -6.49 -22.00 10.98
CA LEU A 14 -5.29 -21.17 10.89
C LEU A 14 -5.34 -19.93 11.80
N GLY A 15 -6.40 -19.75 12.60
CA GLY A 15 -6.57 -18.57 13.45
C GLY A 15 -6.70 -17.25 12.69
N LEU A 16 -7.24 -17.28 11.46
CA LEU A 16 -7.37 -16.09 10.59
C LEU A 16 -8.76 -15.45 10.68
N PRO A 17 -8.87 -14.11 10.56
CA PRO A 17 -7.79 -13.13 10.41
C PRO A 17 -7.07 -12.84 11.74
N ALA A 18 -5.87 -12.25 11.65
CA ALA A 18 -5.13 -11.74 12.80
C ALA A 18 -4.43 -10.41 12.47
N ARG A 19 -4.22 -9.58 13.49
CA ARG A 19 -3.61 -8.25 13.38
C ARG A 19 -2.63 -8.01 14.53
N GLY A 20 -1.58 -7.24 14.27
CA GLY A 20 -0.57 -6.88 15.26
C GLY A 20 0.23 -8.10 15.74
N PRO A 21 0.61 -8.16 17.02
CA PRO A 21 1.45 -9.24 17.56
C PRO A 21 0.91 -10.65 17.30
N ALA A 22 -0.42 -10.82 17.35
CA ALA A 22 -1.10 -12.10 17.13
C ALA A 22 -0.81 -12.73 15.76
N VAL A 23 -0.40 -11.94 14.76
CA VAL A 23 0.00 -12.44 13.43
C VAL A 23 1.16 -13.43 13.55
N ARG A 24 2.14 -13.13 14.42
CA ARG A 24 3.36 -13.93 14.56
C ARG A 24 3.13 -15.17 15.42
N ASP A 25 2.19 -15.12 16.35
CA ASP A 25 1.81 -16.25 17.20
C ASP A 25 1.20 -17.42 16.40
N LEU A 26 0.69 -17.17 15.19
CA LEU A 26 0.14 -18.21 14.31
C LEU A 26 1.19 -19.19 13.76
N GLY A 27 2.49 -18.88 13.87
CA GLY A 27 3.56 -19.75 13.37
C GLY A 27 3.54 -20.01 11.85
N LEU A 28 2.83 -19.16 11.09
CA LEU A 28 2.77 -19.26 9.63
C LEU A 28 4.05 -18.69 9.00
N PRO A 29 4.52 -19.25 7.87
CA PRO A 29 5.69 -18.71 7.19
C PRO A 29 5.32 -17.35 6.58
N LEU A 30 5.95 -16.30 7.10
CA LEU A 30 5.72 -14.90 6.73
C LEU A 30 7.06 -14.18 6.61
N PRO A 31 7.19 -13.14 5.74
CA PRO A 31 8.42 -12.35 5.67
C PRO A 31 8.86 -11.86 7.07
N PRO A 32 10.17 -11.81 7.37
CA PRO A 32 11.31 -12.09 6.49
C PRO A 32 11.57 -13.59 6.25
N GLN A 33 10.84 -14.50 6.91
CA GLN A 33 10.99 -15.94 6.69
C GLN A 33 10.63 -16.33 5.25
N ARG A 34 11.21 -17.42 4.78
CA ARG A 34 10.94 -17.95 3.44
C ARG A 34 9.53 -18.54 3.38
N MET A 35 8.73 -18.04 2.45
CA MET A 35 7.43 -18.61 2.12
C MET A 35 7.54 -19.65 0.99
N PRO A 36 6.72 -20.71 0.99
CA PRO A 36 6.63 -21.64 -0.13
C PRO A 36 6.28 -20.94 -1.46
N ALA A 37 6.94 -21.29 -2.55
CA ALA A 37 6.66 -20.68 -3.87
C ALA A 37 5.25 -20.99 -4.38
N TRP A 38 4.67 -22.10 -3.93
CA TRP A 38 3.34 -22.56 -4.28
C TRP A 38 2.60 -23.03 -3.03
N ARG A 39 1.31 -22.71 -2.92
CA ARG A 39 0.45 -23.22 -1.86
C ARG A 39 -0.97 -23.44 -2.36
N ARG A 40 -1.44 -24.69 -2.24
CA ARG A 40 -2.82 -25.11 -2.52
C ARG A 40 -3.38 -24.55 -3.84
N GLY A 41 -2.57 -24.55 -4.89
CA GLY A 41 -2.97 -24.13 -6.24
C GLY A 41 -2.66 -22.66 -6.58
N ALA A 42 -2.04 -21.91 -5.68
CA ALA A 42 -1.70 -20.51 -5.89
C ALA A 42 -0.19 -20.29 -5.83
N LEU A 43 0.32 -19.50 -6.79
CA LEU A 43 1.67 -18.94 -6.73
C LEU A 43 1.77 -17.90 -5.63
N LEU A 44 2.92 -17.89 -4.97
CA LEU A 44 3.30 -16.82 -4.06
C LEU A 44 3.45 -15.51 -4.83
N LYS A 45 2.79 -14.48 -4.31
CA LYS A 45 2.94 -13.09 -4.76
C LYS A 45 3.53 -12.31 -3.61
N ARG A 46 4.50 -11.44 -3.89
CA ARG A 46 5.12 -10.57 -2.91
C ARG A 46 5.37 -9.22 -3.52
N TRP A 47 5.16 -8.16 -2.76
CA TRP A 47 5.58 -6.83 -3.17
C TRP A 47 6.03 -6.00 -1.98
N ARG A 48 6.86 -5.01 -2.30
CA ARG A 48 7.22 -3.90 -1.42
C ARG A 48 6.91 -2.63 -2.19
N TYR A 49 6.24 -1.70 -1.53
CA TYR A 49 5.92 -0.38 -2.01
C TYR A 49 6.42 0.62 -0.98
N VAL A 50 7.07 1.68 -1.45
CA VAL A 50 7.44 2.83 -0.64
C VAL A 50 6.87 4.08 -1.29
N GLY A 51 6.11 4.85 -0.52
CA GLY A 51 5.64 6.18 -0.88
C GLY A 51 6.37 7.25 -0.09
N ILE A 52 6.66 8.39 -0.71
CA ILE A 52 7.12 9.61 -0.02
C ILE A 52 6.13 10.71 -0.32
N TYR A 53 5.57 11.32 0.72
CA TYR A 53 4.51 12.30 0.59
C TYR A 53 4.93 13.63 1.22
N THR A 54 5.19 14.61 0.36
CA THR A 54 5.58 15.98 0.74
C THR A 54 4.73 16.99 -0.04
N PRO A 55 4.65 18.25 0.43
CA PRO A 55 3.99 19.31 -0.33
C PRO A 55 4.62 19.57 -1.70
N GLU A 56 5.92 19.35 -1.86
CA GLU A 56 6.66 19.66 -3.09
C GLU A 56 6.63 18.53 -4.12
N LEU A 57 6.48 17.28 -3.67
CA LEU A 57 6.35 16.11 -4.53
C LEU A 57 5.71 14.93 -3.81
N LEU A 58 5.12 14.05 -4.61
CA LEU A 58 4.68 12.72 -4.18
C LEU A 58 5.40 11.69 -5.04
N LEU A 59 5.95 10.65 -4.44
CA LEU A 59 6.56 9.58 -5.23
C LEU A 59 6.19 8.21 -4.70
N CYS A 60 6.32 7.22 -5.58
CA CYS A 60 6.34 5.82 -5.18
C CYS A 60 7.47 5.06 -5.86
N VAL A 61 7.97 4.03 -5.17
CA VAL A 61 8.87 3.02 -5.73
C VAL A 61 8.36 1.66 -5.28
N GLY A 62 8.18 0.75 -6.24
CA GLY A 62 7.64 -0.57 -5.99
C GLY A 62 8.43 -1.68 -6.65
N ARG A 63 8.45 -2.82 -5.96
CA ARG A 63 8.93 -4.10 -6.48
C ARG A 63 7.91 -5.17 -6.17
N ALA A 64 7.47 -5.90 -7.17
CA ALA A 64 6.65 -7.09 -7.03
C ALA A 64 7.37 -8.31 -7.60
N ARG A 65 6.95 -9.49 -7.13
CA ARG A 65 7.31 -10.78 -7.67
C ARG A 65 6.07 -11.66 -7.67
N ILE A 66 5.61 -12.04 -8.86
CA ILE A 66 4.45 -12.91 -9.09
C ILE A 66 5.02 -14.27 -9.52
N GLY A 67 5.16 -15.20 -8.57
CA GLY A 67 5.91 -16.43 -8.80
C GLY A 67 7.36 -16.14 -9.25
N PRO A 68 7.79 -16.57 -10.45
CA PRO A 68 9.13 -16.29 -10.94
C PRO A 68 9.29 -14.89 -11.54
N PHE A 69 8.20 -14.17 -11.82
CA PHE A 69 8.22 -12.94 -12.63
C PHE A 69 8.39 -11.69 -11.75
N PRO A 70 9.55 -11.00 -11.81
CA PRO A 70 9.72 -9.73 -11.12
C PRO A 70 9.08 -8.58 -11.91
N ARG A 71 8.67 -7.55 -11.17
CA ARG A 71 8.21 -6.28 -11.71
C ARG A 71 8.71 -5.15 -10.83
N TYR A 72 9.15 -4.07 -11.44
CA TYR A 72 9.60 -2.85 -10.79
C TYR A 72 8.85 -1.68 -11.39
N TRP A 73 8.51 -0.70 -10.57
CA TRP A 73 7.90 0.54 -11.01
C TRP A 73 8.27 1.68 -10.08
N TRP A 74 8.16 2.90 -10.59
CA TRP A 74 8.29 4.11 -9.82
C TRP A 74 7.51 5.24 -10.48
N ALA A 75 7.16 6.25 -9.70
CA ALA A 75 6.57 7.50 -10.17
C ALA A 75 7.00 8.65 -9.25
N VAL A 76 7.19 9.84 -9.82
CA VAL A 76 7.36 11.12 -9.12
C VAL A 76 6.35 12.09 -9.73
N ALA A 77 5.41 12.55 -8.91
CA ALA A 77 4.36 13.50 -9.25
C ALA A 77 4.63 14.84 -8.56
N GLU A 78 4.49 15.93 -9.30
CA GLU A 78 4.63 17.30 -8.80
C GLU A 78 3.27 18.03 -8.75
N PRO A 79 3.11 19.05 -7.89
CA PRO A 79 1.85 19.78 -7.71
C PRO A 79 1.30 20.46 -8.97
N ASP A 80 2.15 20.73 -9.97
CA ASP A 80 1.77 21.32 -11.24
C ASP A 80 1.19 20.30 -12.25
N GLY A 81 1.08 19.04 -11.84
CA GLY A 81 0.58 17.94 -12.65
C GLY A 81 1.66 17.18 -13.44
N ALA A 82 2.94 17.56 -13.33
CA ALA A 82 4.01 16.79 -13.93
C ALA A 82 4.11 15.39 -13.33
N LEU A 83 4.40 14.40 -14.18
CA LEU A 83 4.54 13.00 -13.78
C LEU A 83 5.72 12.36 -14.51
N HIS A 84 6.73 11.96 -13.74
CA HIS A 84 7.83 11.13 -14.21
C HIS A 84 7.60 9.70 -13.73
N GLN A 85 7.68 8.70 -14.60
CA GLN A 85 7.41 7.32 -14.21
C GLN A 85 8.20 6.31 -15.04
N GLY A 86 8.38 5.13 -14.47
CA GLY A 86 9.05 4.02 -15.14
C GLY A 86 8.51 2.68 -14.69
N SER A 87 8.66 1.67 -15.53
CA SER A 87 8.30 0.29 -15.20
C SER A 87 9.18 -0.69 -15.96
N SER A 88 9.61 -1.76 -15.29
CA SER A 88 10.52 -2.73 -15.87
C SER A 88 10.31 -4.12 -15.28
N ILE A 89 10.63 -5.15 -16.06
CA ILE A 89 10.78 -6.52 -15.58
C ILE A 89 12.21 -6.81 -15.12
N ARG A 90 13.15 -5.92 -15.41
CA ARG A 90 14.53 -5.98 -14.91
C ARG A 90 14.68 -5.00 -13.76
N ARG A 91 15.61 -5.32 -12.86
CA ARG A 91 15.93 -4.45 -11.72
C ARG A 91 16.59 -3.13 -12.16
N GLU A 92 17.16 -3.07 -13.37
CA GLU A 92 17.98 -1.97 -13.88
C GLU A 92 17.51 -0.59 -13.39
N GLY A 93 18.38 0.09 -12.64
CA GLY A 93 18.12 1.41 -12.07
C GLY A 93 17.35 1.43 -10.73
N VAL A 94 16.66 0.36 -10.33
CA VAL A 94 15.80 0.34 -9.12
C VAL A 94 16.41 -0.52 -8.00
N THR A 95 16.55 0.05 -6.82
CA THR A 95 16.88 -0.66 -5.58
C THR A 95 15.83 -0.36 -4.52
N LEU A 96 15.25 -1.42 -3.96
CA LEU A 96 14.25 -1.35 -2.91
C LEU A 96 14.46 -2.52 -1.95
N ASP A 97 15.58 -2.47 -1.23
CA ASP A 97 16.03 -3.52 -0.31
C ASP A 97 16.34 -2.90 1.06
N GLY A 98 15.74 -3.44 2.12
CA GLY A 98 15.93 -2.92 3.48
C GLY A 98 15.55 -1.43 3.57
N PRO A 99 16.41 -0.59 4.19
CA PRO A 99 16.13 0.84 4.33
C PRO A 99 16.30 1.63 3.03
N THR A 100 16.93 1.06 2.01
CA THR A 100 17.43 1.83 0.88
C THR A 100 16.45 1.85 -0.29
N VAL A 101 16.17 3.06 -0.78
CA VAL A 101 15.38 3.33 -1.98
C VAL A 101 16.24 4.08 -2.99
N ARG A 102 16.53 3.45 -4.14
CA ARG A 102 17.22 4.12 -5.25
C ARG A 102 16.51 3.91 -6.57
N VAL A 103 16.44 4.98 -7.36
CA VAL A 103 16.03 4.95 -8.77
C VAL A 103 17.03 5.77 -9.56
N GLU A 104 17.59 5.20 -10.62
CA GLU A 104 18.39 5.90 -11.62
C GLU A 104 17.76 5.69 -13.00
N ALA A 105 17.28 6.77 -13.61
CA ALA A 105 16.64 6.77 -14.91
C ALA A 105 16.91 8.10 -15.64
N PRO A 106 16.72 8.18 -16.97
CA PRO A 106 16.89 9.43 -17.70
C PRO A 106 16.05 10.56 -17.09
N GLY A 107 16.72 11.59 -16.58
CA GLY A 107 16.08 12.76 -15.97
C GLY A 107 15.52 12.55 -14.55
N VAL A 108 15.68 11.36 -13.96
CA VAL A 108 15.20 11.05 -12.60
C VAL A 108 16.26 10.32 -11.78
N ARG A 109 16.56 10.84 -10.59
CA ARG A 109 17.38 10.17 -9.58
C ARG A 109 16.69 10.22 -8.22
N ILE A 110 16.49 9.08 -7.59
CA ILE A 110 15.95 8.98 -6.23
C ILE A 110 17.03 8.30 -5.40
N GLU A 111 17.43 8.90 -4.28
CA GLU A 111 18.36 8.32 -3.32
C GLU A 111 17.89 8.62 -1.92
N LEU A 112 17.24 7.65 -1.28
CA LEU A 112 16.64 7.80 0.03
C LEU A 112 17.01 6.63 0.93
N GLU A 113 17.18 6.92 2.21
CA GLU A 113 17.28 5.93 3.28
C GLU A 113 16.09 6.11 4.23
N LEU A 114 15.46 4.99 4.58
CA LEU A 114 14.33 4.90 5.50
C LEU A 114 14.85 4.43 6.86
N GLU A 115 14.44 5.09 7.94
CA GLU A 115 14.68 4.57 9.29
C GLU A 115 13.67 3.47 9.64
N ASP A 116 14.03 2.59 10.58
CA ASP A 116 13.11 1.57 11.07
C ASP A 116 11.92 2.19 11.81
N SER A 117 10.74 1.60 11.65
CA SER A 117 9.55 1.99 12.39
C SER A 117 8.63 0.80 12.68
N VAL A 118 7.75 0.99 13.67
CA VAL A 118 6.81 -0.03 14.11
C VAL A 118 5.78 -0.29 13.01
N ALA A 119 5.72 -1.55 12.57
CA ALA A 119 4.78 -1.99 11.55
C ALA A 119 3.47 -2.47 12.18
N VAL A 120 2.37 -2.22 11.47
CA VAL A 120 1.11 -2.92 11.71
C VAL A 120 1.03 -4.08 10.73
N GLU A 121 1.03 -5.28 11.27
CA GLU A 121 0.90 -6.50 10.47
C GLU A 121 -0.54 -6.99 10.48
N THR A 122 -1.01 -7.46 9.34
CA THR A 122 -2.32 -8.08 9.20
C THR A 122 -2.18 -9.33 8.35
N ILE A 123 -2.87 -10.40 8.72
CA ILE A 123 -2.99 -11.62 7.93
C ILE A 123 -4.47 -12.00 7.82
N SER A 124 -4.91 -12.29 6.60
CA SER A 124 -6.30 -12.68 6.35
C SER A 124 -6.38 -13.88 5.41
N PRO A 125 -7.52 -14.58 5.37
CA PRO A 125 -7.78 -15.57 4.33
C PRO A 125 -7.72 -14.91 2.95
N ALA A 126 -7.14 -15.60 1.97
CA ALA A 126 -7.04 -15.15 0.59
C ALA A 126 -7.14 -16.35 -0.36
N GLY A 127 -7.64 -16.17 -1.58
CA GLY A 127 -7.57 -17.20 -2.65
C GLY A 127 -8.27 -18.54 -2.41
N GLY A 128 -8.96 -18.72 -1.27
CA GLY A 128 -9.68 -19.95 -0.93
C GLY A 128 -8.78 -21.10 -0.48
N ARG A 129 -9.38 -22.24 -0.13
CA ARG A 129 -8.67 -23.46 0.33
C ARG A 129 -7.68 -23.19 1.47
N GLY A 130 -7.98 -22.25 2.37
CA GLY A 130 -7.09 -21.87 3.49
C GLY A 130 -5.76 -21.23 3.06
N ASN A 131 -5.66 -20.68 1.84
CA ASN A 131 -4.63 -19.70 1.48
C ASN A 131 -4.83 -18.41 2.28
N TYR A 132 -3.76 -17.62 2.37
CA TYR A 132 -3.72 -16.40 3.16
C TYR A 132 -2.91 -15.34 2.44
N ALA A 133 -3.16 -14.09 2.80
CA ALA A 133 -2.35 -12.94 2.44
C ALA A 133 -1.95 -12.21 3.73
N TRP A 134 -0.76 -11.63 3.70
CA TRP A 134 -0.16 -10.87 4.78
C TRP A 134 0.28 -9.51 4.25
N THR A 135 0.14 -8.49 5.08
CA THR A 135 0.67 -7.15 4.86
C THR A 135 1.34 -6.63 6.13
N SER A 136 2.27 -5.71 5.95
CA SER A 136 2.96 -4.96 6.99
C SER A 136 3.05 -3.51 6.53
N LYS A 137 2.28 -2.64 7.21
CA LYS A 137 2.15 -1.22 6.87
C LYS A 137 2.88 -0.36 7.90
N ARG A 138 3.55 0.69 7.43
CA ARG A 138 4.18 1.72 8.24
C ARG A 138 3.85 3.08 7.65
N ALA A 139 3.46 4.03 8.49
CA ALA A 139 3.18 5.40 8.11
C ALA A 139 4.00 6.36 8.99
N GLY A 140 4.45 7.47 8.42
CA GLY A 140 5.29 8.44 9.14
C GLY A 140 6.72 7.96 9.34
N VAL A 141 7.25 7.15 8.41
CA VAL A 141 8.62 6.65 8.44
C VAL A 141 9.58 7.82 8.21
N GLN A 142 10.61 7.96 9.05
CA GLN A 142 11.66 8.96 8.85
C GLN A 142 12.46 8.62 7.59
N VAL A 143 12.61 9.61 6.72
CA VAL A 143 13.31 9.49 5.43
C VAL A 143 14.39 10.55 5.34
N ARG A 144 15.55 10.19 4.80
CA ARG A 144 16.63 11.12 4.48
C ARG A 144 17.18 10.87 3.09
N GLY A 145 17.42 11.93 2.33
CA GLY A 145 18.11 11.87 1.04
C GLY A 145 17.64 12.92 0.05
N SER A 146 17.72 12.62 -1.24
CA SER A 146 17.26 13.55 -2.28
C SER A 146 16.55 12.87 -3.45
N VAL A 147 15.73 13.67 -4.12
CA VAL A 147 14.97 13.33 -5.31
C VAL A 147 15.26 14.39 -6.37
N ARG A 148 15.78 13.97 -7.52
CA ARG A 148 15.93 14.81 -8.70
C ARG A 148 14.91 14.38 -9.75
N ALA A 149 14.03 15.29 -10.13
CA ALA A 149 13.02 15.13 -11.18
C ALA A 149 12.72 16.51 -11.79
N GLY A 150 12.22 16.57 -13.03
CA GLY A 150 11.91 17.87 -13.68
C GLY A 150 13.10 18.85 -13.79
N GLY A 151 14.34 18.37 -13.69
CA GLY A 151 15.54 19.22 -13.61
C GLY A 151 15.77 19.90 -12.25
N ARG A 152 14.91 19.66 -11.26
CA ARG A 152 15.00 20.16 -9.88
C ARG A 152 15.50 19.07 -8.94
N GLU A 153 16.11 19.48 -7.83
CA GLU A 153 16.46 18.59 -6.72
C GLU A 153 15.68 18.98 -5.47
N HIS A 154 15.12 17.98 -4.81
CA HIS A 154 14.35 18.08 -3.59
C HIS A 154 15.06 17.30 -2.49
N ARG A 155 15.41 17.97 -1.39
CA ARG A 155 15.97 17.30 -0.22
C ARG A 155 14.83 16.83 0.67
N ILE A 156 14.84 15.55 1.01
CA ILE A 156 13.85 14.94 1.89
C ILE A 156 14.53 14.68 3.24
N ASP A 157 13.99 15.26 4.31
CA ASP A 157 14.38 14.97 5.68
C ASP A 157 13.16 15.12 6.60
N GLY A 158 12.53 14.01 6.97
CA GLY A 158 11.34 14.03 7.81
C GLY A 158 10.51 12.75 7.76
N PRO A 159 9.43 12.67 8.54
CA PRO A 159 8.55 11.51 8.64
C PRO A 159 7.58 11.42 7.44
N HIS A 160 8.11 11.47 6.22
CA HIS A 160 7.34 11.52 4.97
C HIS A 160 7.14 10.16 4.31
N GLY A 161 7.67 9.10 4.90
CA GLY A 161 7.66 7.77 4.32
C GLY A 161 6.42 6.95 4.69
N PHE A 162 5.90 6.24 3.69
CA PHE A 162 4.92 5.18 3.85
C PHE A 162 5.47 3.89 3.26
N VAL A 163 5.38 2.77 3.99
CA VAL A 163 5.88 1.47 3.54
C VAL A 163 4.77 0.43 3.60
N ASP A 164 4.59 -0.29 2.50
CA ASP A 164 3.72 -1.46 2.39
C ASP A 164 4.54 -2.66 1.90
N ASP A 165 4.77 -3.60 2.81
CA ASP A 165 5.24 -4.93 2.46
C ASP A 165 4.06 -5.88 2.44
N SER A 166 3.92 -6.67 1.38
CA SER A 166 2.82 -7.62 1.26
C SER A 166 3.29 -8.93 0.63
N ALA A 167 2.67 -10.03 1.06
CA ALA A 167 2.99 -11.36 0.60
C ALA A 167 1.80 -12.31 0.77
N GLY A 168 1.52 -13.14 -0.21
CA GLY A 168 0.37 -14.03 -0.08
C GLY A 168 0.07 -14.90 -1.28
N TYR A 169 -0.97 -15.69 -1.08
CA TYR A 169 -1.53 -16.63 -2.04
C TYR A 169 -2.92 -16.14 -2.45
N HIS A 170 -2.94 -15.02 -3.19
CA HIS A 170 -4.15 -14.30 -3.57
C HIS A 170 -5.04 -15.10 -4.53
N ALA A 171 -6.32 -14.75 -4.57
CA ALA A 171 -7.27 -15.27 -5.54
C ALA A 171 -6.81 -15.00 -6.97
N ARG A 172 -7.31 -15.80 -7.93
CA ARG A 172 -6.99 -15.65 -9.36
C ARG A 172 -7.43 -14.28 -9.90
N HIS A 173 -8.59 -13.82 -9.46
CA HIS A 173 -9.11 -12.48 -9.69
C HIS A 173 -9.10 -11.74 -8.35
N THR A 174 -8.48 -10.57 -8.32
CA THR A 174 -8.43 -9.70 -7.15
C THR A 174 -8.76 -8.30 -7.60
N VAL A 175 -9.73 -7.66 -6.94
CA VAL A 175 -10.11 -6.26 -7.18
C VAL A 175 -10.01 -5.56 -5.84
N TRP A 176 -9.36 -4.41 -5.80
CA TRP A 176 -9.32 -3.59 -4.59
C TRP A 176 -9.26 -2.11 -4.91
N ARG A 177 -9.65 -1.33 -3.90
CA ARG A 177 -9.33 0.10 -3.80
C ARG A 177 -8.54 0.34 -2.54
N TRP A 178 -7.59 1.25 -2.63
CA TRP A 178 -6.66 1.51 -1.54
C TRP A 178 -6.35 3.00 -1.45
N SER A 179 -6.12 3.49 -0.24
CA SER A 179 -5.54 4.80 -0.02
C SER A 179 -4.52 4.73 1.09
N ALA A 180 -3.40 5.41 0.86
CA ALA A 180 -2.43 5.72 1.88
C ALA A 180 -2.01 7.17 1.77
N GLY A 181 -1.76 7.78 2.92
CA GLY A 181 -1.30 9.15 2.98
C GLY A 181 -0.81 9.55 4.35
N LEU A 182 -0.25 10.75 4.39
CA LEU A 182 0.33 11.40 5.56
C LEU A 182 -0.15 12.86 5.58
N GLY A 183 -0.21 13.44 6.77
CA GLY A 183 -0.64 14.81 6.93
C GLY A 183 -0.53 15.31 8.36
N GLN A 184 -1.09 16.48 8.58
CA GLN A 184 -1.23 17.10 9.89
C GLN A 184 -2.65 17.60 10.07
N THR A 185 -3.19 17.42 11.27
CA THR A 185 -4.50 17.98 11.63
C THR A 185 -4.38 19.49 11.85
N GLU A 186 -5.52 20.19 11.86
CA GLU A 186 -5.57 21.65 12.13
C GLU A 186 -4.96 22.02 13.49
N ASP A 187 -5.02 21.11 14.46
CA ASP A 187 -4.40 21.27 15.79
C ASP A 187 -2.94 20.77 15.87
N GLY A 188 -2.32 20.45 14.72
CA GLY A 188 -0.89 20.17 14.60
C GLY A 188 -0.46 18.76 14.94
N ARG A 189 -1.39 17.80 15.11
CA ARG A 189 -1.04 16.39 15.33
C ARG A 189 -0.70 15.72 14.01
N ARG A 190 0.32 14.86 14.02
CA ARG A 190 0.71 14.12 12.80
C ARG A 190 -0.25 12.96 12.60
N VAL A 191 -0.71 12.80 11.36
CA VAL A 191 -1.59 11.70 10.98
C VAL A 191 -1.03 10.94 9.78
N GLY A 192 -1.31 9.64 9.75
CA GLY A 192 -1.13 8.80 8.57
C GLY A 192 -2.28 7.83 8.47
N TRP A 193 -2.64 7.41 7.27
CA TRP A 193 -3.73 6.46 7.07
C TRP A 193 -3.36 5.39 6.05
N ASN A 194 -3.95 4.22 6.24
CA ASN A 194 -3.99 3.10 5.31
C ASN A 194 -5.43 2.60 5.31
N VAL A 195 -6.13 2.68 4.19
CA VAL A 195 -7.51 2.19 4.08
C VAL A 195 -7.69 1.41 2.79
N VAL A 196 -8.51 0.37 2.83
CA VAL A 196 -8.65 -0.58 1.74
C VAL A 196 -10.06 -1.16 1.68
N THR A 197 -10.50 -1.51 0.47
CA THR A 197 -11.62 -2.41 0.21
C THR A 197 -11.22 -3.44 -0.85
N GLY A 198 -11.77 -4.65 -0.79
CA GLY A 198 -11.55 -5.75 -1.74
C GLY A 198 -10.47 -6.77 -1.32
N ILE A 199 -9.62 -6.41 -0.35
CA ILE A 199 -8.63 -7.29 0.29
C ILE A 199 -8.53 -6.91 1.78
N HIS A 200 -8.21 -7.88 2.64
CA HIS A 200 -8.11 -7.66 4.09
C HIS A 200 -9.39 -7.01 4.71
N ASP A 201 -10.57 -7.33 4.16
CA ASP A 201 -11.88 -6.74 4.50
C ASP A 201 -12.60 -7.35 5.71
N ALA A 202 -11.89 -8.12 6.55
CA ALA A 202 -12.51 -8.59 7.77
C ALA A 202 -12.98 -7.39 8.61
N SER A 203 -14.15 -7.50 9.25
CA SER A 203 -14.74 -6.41 10.05
C SER A 203 -13.85 -6.01 11.23
N GLU A 204 -13.07 -6.96 11.73
CA GLU A 204 -12.05 -6.79 12.76
C GLU A 204 -10.75 -7.48 12.30
N ALA A 205 -9.63 -7.06 12.88
CA ALA A 205 -8.30 -7.48 12.47
C ALA A 205 -8.01 -7.22 10.98
N GLY A 206 -8.47 -6.08 10.46
CA GLY A 206 -8.19 -5.60 9.11
C GLY A 206 -6.84 -4.87 8.99
N GLU A 207 -6.44 -4.48 7.78
CA GLU A 207 -5.26 -3.63 7.58
C GLU A 207 -5.56 -2.12 7.74
N ARG A 208 -6.84 -1.76 7.76
CA ARG A 208 -7.29 -0.36 7.85
C ARG A 208 -6.79 0.25 9.15
N THR A 209 -5.98 1.29 9.04
CA THR A 209 -5.23 1.84 10.18
C THR A 209 -5.09 3.35 10.05
N LEU A 210 -5.33 4.05 11.15
CA LEU A 210 -4.94 5.44 11.39
C LEU A 210 -3.72 5.45 12.31
N TRP A 211 -2.68 6.19 11.95
CA TRP A 211 -1.60 6.53 12.86
C TRP A 211 -1.82 7.97 13.34
N LEU A 212 -1.93 8.16 14.66
CA LEU A 212 -1.96 9.49 15.29
C LEU A 212 -0.69 9.65 16.13
N ASP A 213 0.16 10.60 15.76
CA ASP A 213 1.49 10.80 16.33
C ASP A 213 2.31 9.49 16.39
N GLY A 214 2.22 8.71 15.30
CA GLY A 214 2.90 7.41 15.15
C GLY A 214 2.23 6.25 15.87
N ARG A 215 1.15 6.46 16.63
CA ARG A 215 0.41 5.39 17.31
C ARG A 215 -0.69 4.83 16.41
N PRO A 216 -0.64 3.52 16.05
CA PRO A 216 -1.65 2.92 15.19
C PRO A 216 -2.94 2.62 15.94
N ARG A 217 -4.07 2.92 15.31
CA ARG A 217 -5.42 2.53 15.68
C ARG A 217 -6.08 1.84 14.49
N GLU A 218 -6.71 0.69 14.72
CA GLU A 218 -7.51 0.05 13.66
C GLU A 218 -8.71 0.94 13.29
N LEU A 219 -9.05 0.95 12.01
CA LEU A 219 -10.25 1.60 11.51
C LEU A 219 -11.27 0.57 11.03
N GLY A 220 -12.55 0.93 11.16
CA GLY A 220 -13.70 0.22 10.62
C GLY A 220 -13.73 0.22 9.09
N ALA A 221 -14.90 -0.10 8.54
CA ALA A 221 -15.08 -0.15 7.10
C ALA A 221 -14.97 1.25 6.48
N VAL A 222 -14.57 1.29 5.20
CA VAL A 222 -14.56 2.51 4.40
C VAL A 222 -15.30 2.30 3.09
N GLU A 223 -15.75 3.38 2.49
CA GLU A 223 -16.36 3.40 1.16
C GLU A 223 -15.60 4.37 0.27
N PHE A 224 -15.10 3.88 -0.87
CA PHE A 224 -14.45 4.71 -1.88
C PHE A 224 -15.47 5.14 -2.93
N ALA A 225 -15.48 6.44 -3.27
CA ALA A 225 -16.20 6.93 -4.42
C ALA A 225 -15.70 6.22 -5.71
N PRO A 226 -16.60 5.92 -6.67
CA PRO A 226 -16.23 5.20 -7.89
C PRO A 226 -15.12 5.87 -8.71
N ASP A 227 -15.01 7.19 -8.66
CA ASP A 227 -14.01 8.00 -9.37
C ASP A 227 -12.74 8.28 -8.53
N LEU A 228 -12.64 7.68 -7.34
CA LEU A 228 -11.57 7.90 -6.37
C LEU A 228 -11.48 9.33 -5.82
N SER A 229 -12.52 10.15 -5.98
CA SER A 229 -12.56 11.53 -5.46
C SER A 229 -12.74 11.60 -3.95
N ARG A 230 -13.16 10.51 -3.30
CA ARG A 230 -13.51 10.49 -1.87
C ARG A 230 -13.34 9.12 -1.24
N VAL A 231 -13.00 9.10 0.05
CA VAL A 231 -13.18 7.95 0.94
C VAL A 231 -13.95 8.33 2.20
N SER A 232 -15.05 7.63 2.48
CA SER A 232 -15.90 7.82 3.66
C SER A 232 -15.63 6.73 4.70
N PHE A 233 -15.68 7.06 5.99
CA PHE A 233 -15.42 6.12 7.08
C PHE A 233 -16.71 5.73 7.80
N SER A 234 -16.88 4.44 8.12
CA SER A 234 -18.04 3.97 8.88
C SER A 234 -18.10 4.54 10.30
N GLU A 235 -16.95 4.94 10.85
CA GLU A 235 -16.83 5.58 12.16
C GLU A 235 -17.17 7.09 12.14
N GLY A 236 -17.48 7.64 10.96
CA GLY A 236 -17.70 9.07 10.75
C GLY A 236 -16.48 9.79 10.17
N GLY A 237 -16.75 10.87 9.44
CA GLY A 237 -15.75 11.61 8.65
C GLY A 237 -15.63 11.09 7.22
N ALA A 238 -14.95 11.87 6.39
CA ALA A 238 -14.60 11.55 5.01
C ALA A 238 -13.38 12.36 4.58
N LEU A 239 -12.58 11.80 3.68
CA LEU A 239 -11.54 12.53 2.98
C LEU A 239 -11.95 12.76 1.53
N GLU A 240 -11.86 14.01 1.09
CA GLU A 240 -11.92 14.41 -0.32
C GLU A 240 -10.51 14.40 -0.90
N PHE A 241 -10.39 13.99 -2.16
CA PHE A 241 -9.12 13.84 -2.86
C PHE A 241 -9.07 14.73 -4.10
N THR A 242 -8.01 15.53 -4.20
CA THR A 242 -7.71 16.35 -5.38
C THR A 242 -6.48 15.80 -6.06
N GLU A 243 -6.67 15.23 -7.24
CA GLU A 243 -5.61 14.63 -8.05
C GLU A 243 -4.69 15.68 -8.67
N TRP A 244 -3.39 15.43 -8.60
CA TRP A 244 -2.36 16.14 -9.37
C TRP A 244 -2.09 15.43 -10.69
N SER A 245 -1.80 14.13 -10.61
CA SER A 245 -1.55 13.26 -11.76
C SER A 245 -1.73 11.80 -11.38
N ALA A 246 -1.80 10.91 -12.36
CA ALA A 246 -2.00 9.48 -12.11
C ALA A 246 -1.07 8.58 -12.90
N ARG A 247 -0.47 7.62 -12.18
CA ARG A 247 0.13 6.45 -12.81
C ARG A 247 -1.00 5.49 -13.19
N ALA A 248 -1.11 5.16 -14.46
CA ALA A 248 -2.04 4.15 -14.96
C ALA A 248 -1.30 3.11 -15.80
N GLU A 249 -1.68 1.84 -15.64
CA GLU A 249 -1.14 0.76 -16.45
C GLU A 249 -2.24 -0.24 -16.78
N ARG A 250 -2.28 -0.69 -18.04
CA ARG A 250 -3.13 -1.79 -18.47
C ARG A 250 -2.29 -2.88 -19.09
N THR A 251 -2.38 -4.09 -18.54
CA THR A 251 -1.72 -5.28 -19.06
C THR A 251 -2.76 -6.27 -19.57
N ASN A 252 -2.54 -6.84 -20.75
CA ASN A 252 -3.35 -7.93 -21.29
C ASN A 252 -2.45 -8.98 -21.95
N LEU A 253 -1.83 -9.81 -21.12
CA LEU A 253 -1.04 -10.96 -21.52
C LEU A 253 -1.87 -12.24 -21.33
N LEU A 254 -1.49 -13.32 -22.02
CA LEU A 254 -2.27 -14.55 -22.10
C LEU A 254 -2.79 -15.04 -20.73
N PHE A 255 -1.93 -15.05 -19.72
CA PHE A 255 -2.29 -15.48 -18.36
C PHE A 255 -2.44 -14.33 -17.35
N LEU A 256 -2.07 -13.10 -17.70
CA LEU A 256 -2.08 -11.95 -16.79
C LEU A 256 -2.84 -10.79 -17.42
N ARG A 257 -3.93 -10.36 -16.77
CA ARG A 257 -4.64 -9.12 -17.14
C ARG A 257 -4.67 -8.20 -15.93
N SER A 258 -4.38 -6.92 -16.12
CA SER A 258 -4.52 -5.93 -15.07
C SER A 258 -5.00 -4.59 -15.63
N ALA A 259 -5.81 -3.90 -14.85
CA ALA A 259 -6.12 -2.49 -14.98
C ALA A 259 -5.76 -1.84 -13.64
N TYR A 260 -4.77 -0.94 -13.67
CA TYR A 260 -4.23 -0.26 -12.51
C TYR A 260 -4.32 1.24 -12.71
N ARG A 261 -4.77 1.96 -11.69
CA ARG A 261 -4.72 3.42 -11.62
C ARG A 261 -4.39 3.85 -10.18
N GLN A 262 -3.36 4.66 -10.03
CA GLN A 262 -2.95 5.27 -8.76
C GLN A 262 -2.76 6.77 -8.97
N PRO A 263 -3.77 7.60 -8.70
CA PRO A 263 -3.58 9.03 -8.64
C PRO A 263 -2.81 9.45 -7.38
N PHE A 264 -2.01 10.49 -7.55
CA PHE A 264 -1.26 11.20 -6.51
C PHE A 264 -1.92 12.55 -6.31
N GLY A 265 -2.02 13.01 -5.07
CA GLY A 265 -2.63 14.31 -4.81
C GLY A 265 -2.78 14.65 -3.34
N THR A 266 -3.65 15.63 -3.11
CA THR A 266 -3.94 16.16 -1.77
C THR A 266 -5.25 15.64 -1.23
N PHE A 267 -5.32 15.62 0.10
CA PHE A 267 -6.50 15.23 0.85
C PHE A 267 -6.96 16.39 1.72
N SER A 268 -8.27 16.55 1.81
CA SER A 268 -8.93 17.44 2.76
C SER A 268 -10.11 16.72 3.43
N GLY A 269 -10.64 17.26 4.51
CA GLY A 269 -11.75 16.66 5.25
C GLY A 269 -11.33 16.17 6.63
N GLU A 270 -11.95 15.10 7.09
CA GLU A 270 -11.88 14.66 8.49
C GLU A 270 -11.70 13.15 8.60
N LEU A 271 -10.69 12.75 9.36
CA LEU A 271 -10.44 11.37 9.77
C LEU A 271 -11.28 11.03 11.02
N PRO A 272 -11.59 9.73 11.26
CA PRO A 272 -12.42 9.32 12.40
C PRO A 272 -11.91 9.80 13.76
N GLY A 273 -12.84 10.32 14.58
CA GLY A 273 -12.54 10.93 15.87
C GLY A 273 -12.40 12.46 15.84
N GLY A 274 -12.97 13.13 14.85
CA GLY A 274 -12.97 14.60 14.75
C GLY A 274 -11.63 15.17 14.29
N LEU A 275 -10.80 14.37 13.60
CA LEU A 275 -9.44 14.74 13.22
C LEU A 275 -9.46 15.45 11.86
N ARG A 276 -9.77 16.74 11.86
CA ARG A 276 -9.80 17.56 10.66
C ARG A 276 -8.38 17.80 10.13
N LEU A 277 -8.16 17.53 8.85
CA LEU A 277 -6.88 17.75 8.19
C LEU A 277 -6.64 19.24 7.95
N GLY A 278 -5.49 19.74 8.39
CA GLY A 278 -4.95 21.01 7.92
C GLY A 278 -4.21 20.82 6.59
N GLU A 279 -3.52 19.68 6.44
CA GLU A 279 -2.90 19.24 5.20
C GLU A 279 -2.88 17.71 5.10
N GLY A 280 -2.93 17.18 3.89
CA GLY A 280 -2.88 15.75 3.63
C GLY A 280 -2.38 15.46 2.22
N PHE A 281 -1.51 14.46 2.10
CA PHE A 281 -0.83 14.09 0.87
C PHE A 281 -0.75 12.58 0.76
N GLY A 282 -0.92 12.05 -0.45
CA GLY A 282 -0.82 10.61 -0.65
C GLY A 282 -1.39 10.15 -1.97
N VAL A 283 -1.96 8.95 -1.94
CA VAL A 283 -2.49 8.28 -3.12
C VAL A 283 -3.88 7.70 -2.88
N MET A 284 -4.66 7.65 -3.94
CA MET A 284 -5.73 6.66 -4.10
C MET A 284 -5.25 5.59 -5.07
N GLU A 285 -5.90 4.43 -5.07
CA GLU A 285 -5.61 3.34 -6.00
C GLU A 285 -6.89 2.57 -6.29
N GLU A 286 -7.05 2.18 -7.55
CA GLU A 286 -7.94 1.11 -7.99
C GLU A 286 -7.14 0.10 -8.81
N HIS A 287 -7.36 -1.17 -8.51
CA HIS A 287 -6.71 -2.25 -9.24
C HIS A 287 -7.68 -3.41 -9.45
N ASP A 288 -7.84 -3.82 -10.71
CA ASP A 288 -8.48 -5.07 -11.12
C ASP A 288 -7.42 -5.95 -11.79
N VAL A 289 -7.11 -7.10 -11.18
CA VAL A 289 -6.09 -8.01 -11.68
C VAL A 289 -6.55 -9.45 -11.70
N TRP A 290 -6.31 -10.05 -12.86
CA TRP A 290 -6.36 -11.46 -13.14
C TRP A 290 -4.93 -11.99 -13.25
N TRP A 291 -4.43 -12.58 -12.17
CA TRP A 291 -3.06 -13.12 -12.03
C TRP A 291 -2.68 -14.36 -12.84
#